data_AF-A0A7X8DU63-F1
#
_entry.id   AF-A0A7X8DU63-F1
#
_cell.length_a   1.000
_cell.length_b   1.000
_cell.length_c   1.000
_cell.angle_alpha   90.00
_cell.angle_beta   90.00
_cell.angle_gamma   90.00
#
_symmetry.space_group_name_H-M   'P 1'
#
loop_
_entity.id
_entity.type
_entity.pdbx_description
1 polymer ?
#
loop_
_entity_poly.entity_id
_entity_poly.type
_entity_poly.pdbx_seq_one_letter_code
_entity_poly.pdbx_strand_id
1 'polypeptide(L)' 'MQNYAKVLGHTIPASNQYPSFTDENKIGPWAKDAVKGIAQAGIMIGKTGGNFDPKANVTKAESAAILRRFVELVVD' A
#
# COMPACT_ATOMS: atom_id res chain seq x y z
N MET A 1 4.18 -7.16 0.13
CA MET A 1 4.22 -6.87 1.58
C MET A 1 3.28 -7.78 2.37
N GLN A 2 1.98 -7.90 2.04
CA GLN A 2 1.06 -8.82 2.76
C GLN A 2 1.57 -10.27 2.87
N ASN A 3 1.98 -10.89 1.76
CA ASN A 3 2.50 -12.27 1.78
C ASN A 3 3.75 -12.41 2.65
N TYR A 4 4.61 -11.40 2.68
CA TYR A 4 5.81 -11.39 3.50
C TYR A 4 5.48 -11.27 4.99
N ALA A 5 4.61 -10.33 5.37
CA ALA A 5 4.12 -10.20 6.75
C ALA A 5 3.50 -11.52 7.25
N LYS A 6 2.66 -12.17 6.42
CA LYS A 6 2.04 -13.46 6.73
C LYS A 6 3.07 -14.55 7.00
N VAL A 7 4.13 -14.63 6.20
CA VAL A 7 5.22 -15.61 6.40
C VAL A 7 5.97 -15.35 7.71
N LEU A 8 6.10 -14.09 8.11
CA LEU A 8 6.68 -13.72 9.40
C LEU A 8 5.72 -13.89 10.60
N GLY A 9 4.49 -14.33 10.37
CA GLY A 9 3.48 -14.47 11.44
C GLY A 9 2.80 -13.16 11.85
N HIS A 10 3.03 -12.07 11.11
CA HIS A 10 2.41 -10.77 11.37
C HIS A 10 1.23 -10.50 10.42
N THR A 11 0.32 -9.64 10.83
CA THR A 11 -0.78 -9.14 10.01
C THR A 11 -0.59 -7.66 9.70
N ILE A 12 -1.11 -7.22 8.55
CA ILE A 12 -1.15 -5.80 8.22
C ILE A 12 -2.48 -5.25 8.76
N PRO A 13 -2.50 -4.41 9.80
CA PRO A 13 -3.72 -3.80 10.32
C PRO A 13 -4.41 -2.90 9.29
N ALA A 14 -5.73 -2.98 9.23
CA ALA A 14 -6.58 -2.10 8.43
C ALA A 14 -7.04 -0.89 9.25
N SER A 15 -6.10 -0.06 9.70
CA SER A 15 -6.37 1.05 10.62
C SER A 15 -7.20 2.18 10.01
N ASN A 16 -7.19 2.32 8.69
CA ASN A 16 -7.90 3.36 7.95
C ASN A 16 -8.97 2.78 7.00
N GLN A 17 -9.95 3.62 6.66
CA GLN A 17 -10.86 3.34 5.54
C GLN A 17 -10.10 3.34 4.22
N TYR A 18 -10.54 2.50 3.27
CA TYR A 18 -9.93 2.45 1.94
C TYR A 18 -10.19 3.77 1.20
N PRO A 19 -9.14 4.50 0.76
CA PRO A 19 -9.32 5.70 -0.04
C PRO A 19 -9.93 5.34 -1.39
N SER A 20 -10.94 6.09 -1.82
CA SER A 20 -11.48 5.93 -3.18
C SER A 20 -10.50 6.55 -4.18
N PHE A 21 -9.85 5.71 -5.00
CA PHE A 21 -8.93 6.18 -6.03
C PHE A 21 -9.66 6.43 -7.37
N THR A 22 -9.39 7.57 -8.00
CA THR A 22 -10.03 7.95 -9.27
C THR A 22 -9.60 7.08 -10.45
N ASP A 23 -8.46 6.40 -10.32
CA ASP A 23 -7.87 5.50 -11.32
C ASP A 23 -7.83 4.04 -10.86
N GLU A 24 -8.72 3.65 -9.95
CA GLU A 24 -8.84 2.27 -9.45
C GLU A 24 -9.06 1.25 -10.57
N ASN A 25 -9.71 1.67 -11.67
CA ASN A 25 -9.88 0.84 -12.86
C ASN A 25 -8.57 0.49 -13.59
N LYS A 26 -7.48 1.23 -13.33
CA LYS A 26 -6.13 0.95 -13.87
C LYS A 26 -5.36 -0.05 -13.00
N ILE A 27 -5.85 -0.37 -11.80
CA ILE A 27 -5.25 -1.36 -10.91
C ILE A 27 -5.58 -2.75 -11.47
N GLY A 28 -4.54 -3.53 -11.75
CA GLY A 28 -4.70 -4.91 -12.22
C GLY A 28 -5.49 -5.76 -11.23
N PRO A 29 -6.33 -6.71 -11.67
CA PRO A 29 -7.15 -7.53 -10.77
C PRO A 29 -6.35 -8.22 -9.67
N TRP A 30 -5.15 -8.69 -10.00
CA TRP A 30 -4.22 -9.34 -9.06
C TRP A 30 -3.70 -8.42 -7.95
N ALA A 31 -3.74 -7.10 -8.16
CA ALA A 31 -3.18 -6.11 -7.23
C ALA A 31 -4.26 -5.49 -6.34
N LYS A 32 -5.54 -5.63 -6.65
CA LYS A 32 -6.63 -4.90 -5.95
C LYS A 32 -6.64 -5.14 -4.45
N ASP A 33 -6.58 -6.40 -4.02
CA ASP A 33 -6.59 -6.74 -2.60
C ASP A 33 -5.32 -6.27 -1.88
N ALA A 34 -4.19 -6.35 -2.57
CA ALA A 34 -2.91 -5.87 -2.04
C ALA A 34 -2.92 -4.35 -1.87
N VAL A 35 -3.37 -3.60 -2.89
CA VAL A 35 -3.50 -2.13 -2.85
C VAL A 35 -4.46 -1.70 -1.76
N LYS A 36 -5.61 -2.36 -1.66
CA LYS A 36 -6.58 -2.10 -0.61
C LYS A 36 -5.97 -2.27 0.77
N GLY A 37 -5.30 -3.40 1.03
CA GLY A 37 -4.68 -3.66 2.33
C GLY A 37 -3.61 -2.63 2.70
N ILE A 38 -2.69 -2.31 1.79
CA ILE A 38 -1.60 -1.36 2.07
C ILE A 38 -2.08 0.08 2.18
N ALA A 39 -3.16 0.44 1.47
CA ALA A 39 -3.78 1.76 1.56
C ALA A 39 -4.53 1.92 2.89
N GLN A 40 -5.30 0.90 3.31
CA GLN A 40 -5.95 0.88 4.62
C GLN A 40 -4.95 0.88 5.78
N ALA A 41 -3.77 0.29 5.58
CA ALA A 41 -2.68 0.34 6.55
C ALA A 41 -1.92 1.69 6.58
N GLY A 42 -2.21 2.61 5.65
CA GLY A 42 -1.46 3.87 5.53
C GLY A 42 -0.01 3.70 5.06
N ILE A 43 0.38 2.51 4.60
CA ILE A 43 1.72 2.22 4.08
C ILE A 43 1.93 2.95 2.74
N MET A 44 0.92 2.86 1.87
CA MET A 44 0.91 3.51 0.57
C MET A 44 -0.21 4.55 0.53
N ILE A 45 0.15 5.76 0.14
CA ILE A 45 -0.74 6.91 0.08
C ILE A 45 -0.84 7.31 -1.39
N GLY A 46 -2.05 7.56 -1.88
CA GLY A 46 -2.25 8.08 -3.23
C GLY A 46 -1.59 9.43 -3.44
N LYS A 47 -1.48 9.85 -4.69
CA LYS A 47 -0.92 11.16 -5.04
C LYS A 47 -1.99 12.24 -4.95
N THR A 48 -1.52 13.49 -5.02
CA THR A 48 -2.36 14.67 -5.09
C THR A 48 -3.30 14.56 -6.29
N GLY A 49 -4.61 14.73 -6.06
CA GLY A 49 -5.65 14.53 -7.09
C GLY A 49 -6.43 13.21 -6.96
N GLY A 50 -6.15 12.41 -5.92
CA GLY A 50 -6.96 11.23 -5.58
C GLY A 50 -6.66 10.00 -6.44
N ASN A 51 -5.52 9.97 -7.12
CA ASN A 51 -5.05 8.83 -7.89
C ASN A 51 -4.09 7.94 -7.08
N PHE A 52 -4.14 6.64 -7.34
CA PHE A 52 -3.13 5.69 -6.88
C PHE A 52 -1.93 5.64 -7.84
N ASP A 53 -2.17 5.84 -9.14
CA ASP A 53 -1.18 5.82 -10.22
C ASP A 53 -0.42 4.48 -10.33
N PRO A 54 -1.11 3.36 -10.59
CA PRO A 54 -0.54 2.00 -10.49
C PRO A 54 0.55 1.69 -11.52
N LYS A 55 0.73 2.53 -12.54
CA LYS A 55 1.71 2.35 -13.61
C LYS A 55 2.88 3.33 -13.53
N ALA A 56 2.86 4.26 -12.57
CA ALA A 56 3.97 5.17 -12.40
C ALA A 56 5.20 4.48 -11.82
N ASN A 57 6.36 5.01 -12.21
CA ASN A 57 7.60 4.66 -11.55
C ASN A 57 7.61 5.27 -10.14
N VAL A 58 8.15 4.49 -9.19
CA VAL A 58 8.38 4.93 -7.82
C VAL A 58 9.84 5.37 -7.70
N THR A 59 10.08 6.54 -7.10
CA THR A 59 11.43 7.01 -6.82
C THR A 59 12.09 6.18 -5.72
N LYS A 60 13.43 6.27 -5.61
CA LYS A 60 14.16 5.62 -4.51
C LYS A 60 13.68 6.10 -3.13
N ALA A 61 13.42 7.39 -2.99
CA ALA A 61 12.95 7.99 -1.75
C ALA A 61 11.54 7.48 -1.36
N GLU A 62 10.61 7.42 -2.32
CA GLU A 62 9.26 6.89 -2.08
C GLU A 62 9.31 5.41 -1.72
N SER A 63 10.14 4.62 -2.41
CA SER A 63 10.33 3.20 -2.11
C SER A 63 10.84 3.00 -0.68
N ALA A 64 11.83 3.79 -0.25
CA ALA A 64 12.37 3.75 1.10
C ALA A 64 11.31 4.15 2.14
N ALA A 65 10.52 5.18 1.87
CA ALA A 65 9.43 5.61 2.75
C ALA A 65 8.35 4.53 2.92
N ILE A 66 7.96 3.86 1.84
CA ILE A 66 7.01 2.74 1.86
C ILE A 66 7.55 1.59 2.73
N LEU A 67 8.81 1.20 2.52
CA LEU A 67 9.44 0.13 3.29
C LEU A 67 9.55 0.48 4.77
N ARG A 68 9.93 1.72 5.09
CA ARG A 68 10.01 2.20 6.48
C ARG A 68 8.67 2.07 7.20
N ARG A 69 7.58 2.58 6.60
CA ARG A 69 6.22 2.47 7.18
C ARG A 69 5.78 1.02 7.35
N PHE A 70 6.14 0.15 6.41
CA PHE A 70 5.83 -1.26 6.52
C PHE A 70 6.53 -1.91 7.71
N VAL A 71 7.83 -1.63 7.92
CA VAL A 71 8.58 -2.17 9.07
C VAL A 71 8.01 -1.66 10.39
N GLU A 72 7.79 -0.35 10.52
CA GLU A 72 7.23 0.28 11.74
C GLU A 72 5.84 -0.25 12.12
N LEU A 73 5.07 -0.76 11.14
CA LEU A 73 3.70 -1.21 11.37
C LEU A 73 3.59 -2.72 11.61
N VAL A 74 4.62 -3.48 11.25
CA VAL A 74 4.62 -4.95 11.29
C VAL A 74 5.56 -5.50 12.36
N VAL A 75 6.66 -4.82 12.62
CA VAL A 75 7.77 -5.33 13.46
C VAL A 75 7.82 -4.63 14.83
N ASP A 76 7.37 -3.39 14.92
CA ASP A 76 7.25 -2.64 16.17
C ASP A 76 5.83 -2.74 16.75
#